data_AF-A0A840Q5N1-F1
#
_entry.id   AF-A0A840Q5N1-F1
#
_cell.length_a   1.000
_cell.length_b   1.000
_cell.length_c   1.000
_cell.angle_alpha   90.00
_cell.angle_beta   90.00
_cell.angle_gamma   90.00
#
_symmetry.space_group_name_H-M   'P 1'
#
loop_
_entity.id
_entity.type
_entity.pdbx_description
1 polymer ?
#
loop_
_entity_poly.entity_id
_entity_poly.type
_entity_poly.pdbx_seq_one_letter_code
_entity_poly.pdbx_strand_id
1 'polypeptide(L)'
;MSVADMSFERYPESGVVRVRELMRRCAATHDPAERAALLERMADELDRAADEAHREPALVLRGQAGMVRFFADLQRRDRARHAIEPTTATDRRGPRR
;
A
#
# COMPACT_ATOMS: atom_id res chain seq x y z
N MET A 1 -11.27 12.25 -3.93
CA MET A 1 -11.54 12.05 -2.50
C MET A 1 -10.33 11.39 -1.88
N SER A 2 -9.65 12.06 -0.95
CA SER A 2 -8.50 11.53 -0.21
C SER A 2 -8.97 10.84 1.07
N VAL A 3 -8.14 9.95 1.62
CA VAL A 3 -8.35 9.33 2.95
C VAL A 3 -8.52 10.41 4.04
N ALA A 4 -7.88 11.57 3.83
CA ALA A 4 -7.98 12.74 4.70
C ALA A 4 -9.35 13.44 4.69
N ASP A 5 -10.20 13.17 3.69
CA ASP A 5 -11.52 13.81 3.54
C ASP A 5 -12.65 13.00 4.20
N MET A 6 -12.33 11.92 4.93
CA MET A 6 -13.34 11.07 5.56
C MET A 6 -13.96 11.74 6.79
N SER A 7 -15.29 11.89 6.79
CA SER A 7 -16.04 12.32 7.98
C SER A 7 -16.31 11.13 8.90
N PHE A 8 -15.91 11.28 10.17
CA PHE A 8 -16.00 10.25 11.20
C PHE A 8 -17.19 10.41 12.15
N GLU A 9 -18.07 11.38 11.90
CA GLU A 9 -19.15 11.79 12.82
C GLU A 9 -20.14 10.69 13.18
N ARG A 10 -20.24 9.63 12.36
CA ARG A 10 -21.19 8.52 12.54
C ARG A 10 -20.56 7.22 13.02
N TYR A 11 -19.25 7.21 13.28
CA TYR A 11 -18.53 6.02 13.72
C TYR A 11 -18.37 6.02 15.26
N PRO A 12 -18.42 4.85 15.92
CA PRO A 12 -18.12 4.75 17.34
C PRO A 12 -16.71 5.28 17.64
N GLU A 13 -16.57 6.05 18.73
CA GLU A 13 -15.32 6.75 19.07
C GLU A 13 -14.09 5.81 19.10
N SER A 14 -14.27 4.58 19.57
CA SER A 14 -13.22 3.55 19.60
C SER A 14 -12.73 3.15 18.20
N GLY A 15 -13.63 3.06 17.22
CA GLY A 15 -13.30 2.82 15.81
C GLY A 15 -12.61 4.01 15.16
N VAL A 16 -13.06 5.23 15.48
CA VAL A 16 -12.47 6.48 14.98
C VAL A 16 -11.02 6.67 15.45
N VAL A 17 -10.74 6.40 16.73
CA VAL A 17 -9.37 6.46 17.28
C VAL A 17 -8.45 5.51 16.52
N ARG A 18 -8.91 4.28 16.25
CA ARG A 18 -8.13 3.25 15.58
C ARG A 18 -7.88 3.58 14.10
N VAL A 19 -8.87 4.09 13.37
CA VAL A 19 -8.68 4.53 11.98
C VAL A 19 -7.75 5.74 11.91
N ARG A 20 -7.85 6.72 12.83
CA ARG A 20 -6.93 7.87 12.90
C ARG A 20 -5.48 7.47 13.16
N GLU A 21 -5.25 6.46 14.00
CA GLU A 21 -3.92 5.94 14.24
C GLU A 21 -3.35 5.25 12.98
N LEU A 22 -4.16 4.42 12.32
CA LEU A 22 -3.77 3.77 11.07
C LEU A 22 -3.48 4.78 9.96
N MET A 23 -4.26 5.86 9.85
CA MET A 23 -4.00 6.95 8.89
C MET A 23 -2.65 7.62 9.13
N ARG A 24 -2.31 7.93 10.40
CA ARG A 24 -1.01 8.52 10.76
C ARG A 24 0.14 7.61 10.36
N ARG A 25 0.05 6.31 10.67
CA ARG A 25 1.06 5.32 10.27
C ARG A 25 1.16 5.20 8.74
N CYS A 26 0.03 5.23 8.05
CA CYS A 26 -0.02 5.16 6.59
C CYS A 26 0.65 6.37 5.92
N ALA A 27 0.57 7.55 6.54
CA ALA A 27 1.25 8.75 6.07
C ALA A 27 2.76 8.75 6.35
N ALA A 28 3.20 8.07 7.43
CA ALA A 28 4.60 8.02 7.83
C ALA A 28 5.42 6.90 7.14
N THR A 29 4.76 5.84 6.68
CA THR A 29 5.47 4.71 6.06
C THR A 29 5.90 5.00 4.62
N HIS A 30 7.11 4.58 4.29
CA HIS A 30 7.68 4.64 2.94
C HIS A 30 7.69 3.27 2.26
N ASP A 31 7.35 2.19 3.00
CA ASP A 31 7.24 0.84 2.45
C ASP A 31 5.86 0.67 1.78
N PRO A 32 5.80 0.46 0.46
CA PRO A 32 4.55 0.23 -0.24
C PRO A 32 3.78 -0.99 0.29
N ALA A 33 4.46 -2.05 0.72
CA ALA A 33 3.80 -3.25 1.24
C ALA A 33 3.13 -2.97 2.58
N GLU A 34 3.84 -2.29 3.50
CA GLU A 34 3.26 -1.84 4.76
C GLU A 34 2.10 -0.86 4.53
N ARG A 35 2.24 0.08 3.60
CA ARG A 35 1.18 1.03 3.24
C ARG A 35 -0.09 0.33 2.76
N ALA A 36 0.03 -0.68 1.89
CA ALA A 36 -1.11 -1.48 1.44
C ALA A 36 -1.80 -2.20 2.61
N ALA A 37 -1.03 -2.81 3.51
CA ALA A 37 -1.58 -3.50 4.68
C ALA A 37 -2.30 -2.53 5.65
N LEU A 38 -1.80 -1.31 5.82
CA LEU A 38 -2.45 -0.29 6.64
C LEU A 38 -3.78 0.17 6.03
N LEU A 39 -3.84 0.34 4.71
CA LEU A 39 -5.09 0.65 3.99
C LEU A 39 -6.13 -0.46 4.13
N GLU A 40 -5.75 -1.74 4.03
CA GLU A 40 -6.65 -2.88 4.27
C GLU A 40 -7.18 -2.90 5.70
N ARG A 41 -6.32 -2.67 6.69
CA ARG A 41 -6.74 -2.59 8.09
C ARG A 41 -7.71 -1.44 8.34
N MET A 42 -7.49 -0.28 7.73
CA MET A 42 -8.45 0.83 7.82
C MET A 42 -9.80 0.46 7.21
N ALA A 43 -9.81 -0.22 6.05
CA ALA A 43 -11.04 -0.71 5.45
C ALA A 43 -11.78 -1.69 6.36
N ASP A 44 -11.05 -2.62 6.99
CA ASP A 44 -11.66 -3.59 7.91
C ASP A 44 -12.26 -2.91 9.17
N GLU A 45 -11.59 -1.90 9.72
CA GLU A 45 -12.14 -1.14 10.86
C GLU A 45 -13.40 -0.35 10.46
N LEU A 46 -13.44 0.21 9.24
CA LEU A 46 -14.63 0.89 8.73
C LEU A 46 -15.76 -0.09 8.45
N ASP A 47 -15.48 -1.25 7.84
CA ASP A 47 -16.48 -2.30 7.58
C ASP A 47 -17.10 -2.84 8.88
N ARG A 48 -16.30 -2.99 9.95
CA ARG A 48 -16.80 -3.44 11.26
C ARG A 48 -17.70 -2.42 11.94
N ALA A 49 -17.50 -1.14 11.63
CA ALA A 49 -18.20 -0.03 12.27
C ALA A 49 -19.33 0.54 11.42
N ALA A 50 -19.49 0.08 10.18
CA ALA A 50 -20.49 0.55 9.23
C ALA A 50 -21.72 -0.37 9.16
N ASP A 51 -22.91 0.24 9.15
CA ASP A 51 -24.11 -0.41 8.62
C ASP A 51 -24.02 -0.54 7.09
N GLU A 52 -24.80 -1.45 6.49
CA GLU A 52 -24.79 -1.78 5.05
C GLU A 52 -24.72 -0.55 4.10
N ALA A 53 -25.34 0.57 4.50
CA ALA A 53 -25.38 1.84 3.76
C ALA A 53 -24.07 2.65 3.75
N HIS A 54 -23.05 2.27 4.52
CA HIS A 54 -21.82 3.04 4.73
C HIS A 54 -20.54 2.27 4.41
N ARG A 55 -20.62 1.22 3.56
CA ARG A 55 -19.45 0.43 3.14
C ARG A 55 -18.56 1.09 2.08
N GLU A 56 -19.03 2.17 1.44
CA GLU A 56 -18.29 2.83 0.35
C GLU A 56 -16.86 3.25 0.73
N PRO A 57 -16.60 3.87 1.90
CA PRO A 57 -15.24 4.24 2.31
C PRO A 57 -14.31 3.02 2.43
N ALA A 58 -14.81 1.90 2.97
CA ALA A 58 -14.04 0.67 3.08
C ALA A 58 -13.68 0.11 1.69
N LEU A 59 -14.62 0.12 0.74
CA LEU A 59 -14.38 -0.33 -0.63
C LEU A 59 -13.32 0.53 -1.33
N VAL A 60 -13.37 1.85 -1.17
CA VAL A 60 -12.36 2.76 -1.73
C VAL A 60 -10.97 2.44 -1.17
N LEU A 61 -10.85 2.22 0.14
CA LEU A 61 -9.58 1.87 0.77
C LEU A 61 -9.05 0.52 0.31
N ARG A 62 -9.92 -0.49 0.12
CA ARG A 62 -9.54 -1.79 -0.46
C ARG A 62 -9.02 -1.63 -1.89
N GLY A 63 -9.67 -0.78 -2.70
CA GLY A 63 -9.20 -0.45 -4.05
C GLY A 63 -7.81 0.19 -4.05
N GLN A 64 -7.60 1.19 -3.18
CA GLN A 64 -6.29 1.83 -3.02
C GLN A 64 -5.22 0.84 -2.54
N ALA A 65 -5.53 -0.03 -1.57
CA ALA A 65 -4.63 -1.06 -1.10
C ALA A 65 -4.21 -2.01 -2.23
N GLY A 66 -5.17 -2.45 -3.05
CA GLY A 66 -4.91 -3.28 -4.22
C GLY A 66 -3.94 -2.64 -5.21
N MET A 67 -4.14 -1.36 -5.52
CA MET A 67 -3.25 -0.59 -6.40
C MET A 67 -1.84 -0.47 -5.80
N VAL A 68 -1.72 -0.12 -4.53
CA VAL A 68 -0.42 0.03 -3.85
C VAL A 68 0.33 -1.31 -3.82
N ARG A 69 -0.35 -2.41 -3.49
CA ARG A 69 0.23 -3.76 -3.50
C ARG A 69 0.72 -4.15 -4.89
N PHE A 70 -0.08 -3.87 -5.92
CA PHE A 70 0.29 -4.14 -7.29
C PHE A 70 1.58 -3.39 -7.69
N PHE A 71 1.69 -2.11 -7.37
CA PHE A 71 2.92 -1.35 -7.62
C PHE A 71 4.12 -1.86 -6.81
N ALA A 72 3.90 -2.27 -5.56
CA ALA A 72 4.95 -2.88 -4.72
C ALA A 72 5.50 -4.16 -5.37
N ASP A 73 4.62 -5.01 -5.88
CA ASP A 73 4.99 -6.25 -6.56
C ASP A 73 5.69 -5.99 -7.89
N LEU A 74 5.25 -4.99 -8.67
CA LEU A 74 5.95 -4.57 -9.89
C LEU A 74 7.39 -4.12 -9.58
N GLN A 75 7.58 -3.24 -8.59
CA GLN A 75 8.91 -2.80 -8.18
C GLN A 75 9.79 -3.96 -7.69
N ARG A 76 9.20 -4.91 -6.95
CA ARG A 76 9.92 -6.11 -6.49
C ARG A 76 10.40 -6.96 -7.67
N ARG A 77 9.53 -7.18 -8.66
CA ARG A 77 9.85 -7.95 -9.87
C ARG A 77 10.91 -7.26 -10.71
N ASP A 78 10.81 -5.95 -10.85
CA ASP A 78 11.79 -5.13 -11.57
C ASP A 78 13.19 -5.23 -10.94
N ARG A 79 13.29 -5.04 -9.62
CA ARG A 79 14.54 -5.24 -8.87
C ARG A 79 15.09 -6.66 -9.02
N ALA A 80 14.22 -7.68 -8.98
CA ALA A 80 14.63 -9.06 -9.15
C ALA A 80 15.18 -9.32 -10.56
N ARG A 81 14.59 -8.72 -11.60
CA ARG A 81 15.11 -8.82 -12.99
C ARG A 81 16.49 -8.18 -13.11
N HIS A 82 16.66 -6.97 -12.58
CA HIS A 82 17.95 -6.28 -12.59
C HIS A 82 19.03 -6.96 -11.75
N ALA A 83 18.65 -7.70 -10.71
CA ALA A 83 19.60 -8.51 -9.92
C ALA A 83 20.10 -9.76 -10.67
N ILE A 84 19.34 -10.23 -11.67
CA ILE A 84 19.65 -11.45 -12.43
C ILE A 84 20.40 -11.13 -13.73
N GLU A 85 20.33 -9.89 -14.24
CA GLU A 85 21.15 -9.46 -15.39
C GLU A 85 22.65 -9.50 -15.02
N PRO A 86 23.40 -10.52 -15.50
CA PRO A 86 24.82 -10.56 -15.26
C PRO A 86 25.45 -9.52 -16.18
N THR A 87 26.41 -8.78 -15.65
CA THR A 87 27.35 -7.94 -16.40
C THR A 87 28.11 -8.79 -17.42
N THR A 88 27.49 -9.15 -18.54
CA THR A 88 28.11 -9.93 -19.63
C THR A 88 28.92 -9.04 -20.57
N ALA A 89 29.13 -7.77 -20.22
CA ALA A 89 29.79 -6.76 -21.03
C ALA A 89 31.22 -6.43 -20.58
N THR A 90 31.97 -7.37 -20.00
CA THR A 90 33.36 -7.07 -19.58
C THR A 90 34.39 -8.19 -19.77
N ASP A 91 34.25 -9.06 -20.78
CA ASP A 91 35.41 -9.88 -21.17
C ASP A 91 35.42 -10.30 -22.65
N ARG A 92 35.73 -9.34 -23.55
CA ARG A 92 36.19 -9.64 -24.92
C ARG A 92 37.30 -8.69 -25.37
N ARG A 93 38.23 -8.32 -24.48
CA ARG A 93 39.46 -7.60 -24.88
C ARG A 93 40.70 -8.20 -24.22
N GLY A 94 41.32 -9.15 -24.94
CA GLY A 94 42.75 -9.40 -24.91
C GLY A 94 43.15 -10.87 -24.69
N PRO A 95 44.33 -11.32 -25.13
CA PRO A 95 45.38 -10.61 -25.85
C PRO A 95 45.56 -11.12 -27.30
N ARG A 96 45.75 -10.21 -28.26
CA ARG A 96 46.41 -10.57 -29.53
C ARG A 96 47.92 -10.48 -29.27
N ARG A 97 48.57 -11.64 -29.16
CA ARG A 97 50.01 -11.80 -29.41
C ARG A 97 50.18 -12.35 -30.81
#